data_AF-A0A9X5XA32-F1
#
_entry.id   AF-A0A9X5XA32-F1
#
_cell.length_a   1.000
_cell.length_b   1.000
_cell.length_c   1.000
_cell.angle_alpha   90.00
_cell.angle_beta   90.00
_cell.angle_gamma   90.00
#
_symmetry.space_group_name_H-M   'P 1'
#
loop_
_entity.id
_entity.type
_entity.pdbx_description
1 polymer ?
#
loop_
_entity_poly.entity_id
_entity_poly.type
_entity_poly.pdbx_seq_one_letter_code
_entity_poly.pdbx_strand_id
1 'polypeptide(L)'
;LIIGSVAVVAAIAVAAYLVIGGSSSGSGSVADDGPHKLTTPATVINDTYKKSDSSGDTPTMSDSDIKDFEKWGVKNAKDAGAGYVNGTGLTAKNLSFTGVYGTIDDPEAVVDAMFAKLKTESEKNQSKDKTKGKLLGSPQEFKPSGFSNGILKCQAAEITNTDSSTSTAGAPKTVKVPLCVWGDHST
;
A
#
# COMPACT_ATOMS: atom_id res chain seq x y z
N LEU A 1 7.54 -14.50 -37.79
CA LEU A 1 6.95 -15.64 -37.05
C LEU A 1 6.90 -15.21 -35.58
N ILE A 2 5.86 -14.60 -35.02
CA ILE A 2 4.43 -14.96 -34.90
C ILE A 2 4.25 -16.35 -34.25
N ILE A 3 3.78 -16.27 -32.99
CA ILE A 3 2.99 -17.22 -32.18
C ILE A 3 3.81 -18.33 -31.48
N GLY A 4 3.60 -18.65 -30.19
CA GLY A 4 2.33 -18.51 -29.47
C GLY A 4 2.37 -18.52 -27.95
N SER A 5 1.29 -17.95 -27.45
CA SER A 5 0.75 -17.94 -26.10
C SER A 5 0.61 -19.34 -25.50
N VAL A 6 0.77 -19.44 -24.18
CA VAL A 6 0.00 -20.42 -23.39
C VAL A 6 -0.89 -19.64 -22.44
N ALA A 7 -2.18 -19.70 -22.75
CA ALA A 7 -3.26 -19.39 -21.84
C ALA A 7 -3.38 -20.51 -20.81
N VAL A 8 -3.63 -20.16 -19.55
CA VAL A 8 -4.33 -21.06 -18.63
C VAL A 8 -5.54 -20.30 -18.10
N VAL A 9 -6.69 -20.63 -18.68
CA VAL A 9 -7.99 -20.46 -18.02
C VAL A 9 -8.31 -21.81 -17.42
N ALA A 10 -8.44 -21.87 -16.10
CA ALA A 10 -9.17 -22.92 -15.42
C ALA A 10 -9.99 -22.25 -14.30
N ALA A 11 -11.29 -22.13 -14.54
CA ALA A 11 -12.26 -22.00 -13.46
C ALA A 11 -12.36 -23.35 -12.75
N ILE A 12 -12.53 -23.37 -11.41
CA ILE A 12 -13.42 -24.27 -10.65
C ILE A 12 -13.36 -23.95 -9.13
N ALA A 13 -14.57 -23.81 -8.59
CA ALA A 13 -15.12 -24.13 -7.25
C ALA A 13 -14.41 -23.78 -5.93
N VAL A 14 -15.25 -23.25 -5.05
CA VAL A 14 -15.10 -23.17 -3.58
C VAL A 14 -15.02 -24.55 -2.94
N ALA A 15 -14.06 -24.75 -2.03
CA ALA A 15 -14.18 -25.39 -0.69
C ALA A 15 -12.99 -26.30 -0.31
N ALA A 16 -12.69 -26.28 1.00
CA ALA A 16 -12.01 -27.29 1.82
C ALA A 16 -10.47 -27.22 1.96
N TYR A 17 -10.07 -26.54 3.04
CA TYR A 17 -9.13 -26.99 4.06
C TYR A 17 -8.79 -28.49 4.01
N LEU A 18 -7.51 -28.85 3.80
CA LEU A 18 -6.80 -29.96 4.43
C LEU A 18 -5.33 -30.03 3.96
N VAL A 19 -4.44 -29.75 4.90
CA VAL A 19 -3.08 -30.28 5.11
C VAL A 19 -2.57 -31.29 4.06
N ILE A 20 -1.58 -30.85 3.26
CA ILE A 20 -0.48 -31.70 2.77
C ILE A 20 0.81 -30.90 2.92
N GLY A 21 1.60 -31.28 3.92
CA GLY A 21 2.98 -30.82 4.05
C GLY A 21 3.87 -31.49 3.00
N GLY A 22 4.88 -30.76 2.53
CA GLY A 22 6.00 -31.32 1.79
C GLY A 22 6.52 -30.46 0.65
N SER A 23 7.45 -29.57 0.99
CA SER A 23 8.54 -29.08 0.12
C SER A 23 8.18 -28.27 -1.13
N SER A 24 8.30 -26.95 -1.04
CA SER A 24 9.21 -26.21 -1.93
C SER A 24 9.47 -24.77 -1.46
N SER A 25 10.74 -24.38 -1.48
CA SER A 25 11.26 -23.01 -1.65
C SER A 25 10.81 -21.90 -0.68
N GLY A 26 11.49 -21.84 0.47
CA GLY A 26 11.98 -20.61 1.11
C GLY A 26 11.14 -19.34 1.02
N SER A 27 10.04 -19.27 1.77
CA SER A 27 9.57 -17.99 2.29
C SER A 27 10.23 -17.82 3.66
N GLY A 28 11.03 -16.77 3.81
CA GLY A 28 11.52 -16.35 5.11
C GLY A 28 10.30 -15.93 5.91
N SER A 29 9.77 -16.84 6.73
CA SER A 29 8.63 -16.56 7.58
C SER A 29 8.92 -15.30 8.37
N VAL A 30 8.05 -14.29 8.22
CA VAL A 30 8.05 -13.11 9.09
C VAL A 30 8.00 -13.62 10.53
N ALA A 31 8.93 -13.19 11.37
CA ALA A 31 8.92 -13.57 12.77
C ALA A 31 7.77 -12.83 13.46
N ASP A 32 6.94 -13.55 14.22
CA ASP A 32 5.97 -12.94 15.13
C ASP A 32 6.72 -12.42 16.37
N ASP A 33 6.88 -11.11 16.44
CA ASP A 33 7.52 -10.38 17.55
C ASP A 33 6.49 -9.75 18.52
N GLY A 34 5.23 -10.12 18.38
CA GLY A 34 4.13 -9.69 19.24
C GLY A 34 3.28 -8.57 18.65
N PRO A 35 2.25 -8.12 19.39
CA PRO A 35 1.25 -7.20 18.85
C PRO A 35 1.77 -5.76 18.76
N HIS A 36 1.85 -5.23 17.53
CA HIS A 36 2.06 -3.82 17.25
C HIS A 36 0.74 -3.07 17.03
N LYS A 37 0.84 -1.74 17.09
CA LYS A 37 -0.24 -0.82 16.78
C LYS A 37 0.29 0.29 15.90
N LEU A 38 -0.53 0.71 14.95
CA LEU A 38 -0.26 1.93 14.24
C LEU A 38 -0.49 3.13 15.13
N THR A 39 0.55 3.96 15.25
CA THR A 39 0.50 5.23 15.95
C THR A 39 0.85 6.34 14.98
N THR A 40 0.31 7.53 15.22
CA THR A 40 0.54 8.70 14.35
C THR A 40 1.13 9.83 15.18
N PRO A 41 2.43 9.71 15.56
CA PRO A 41 3.11 10.68 16.41
C PRO A 41 3.15 12.06 15.75
N ALA A 42 3.42 13.10 16.55
CA ALA A 42 3.51 14.48 16.07
C ALA A 42 4.65 14.68 15.05
N THR A 43 5.68 13.86 15.10
CA THR A 43 6.83 13.90 14.21
C THR A 43 7.29 12.50 13.80
N VAL A 44 7.89 12.38 12.62
CA VAL A 44 8.47 11.14 12.08
C VAL A 44 9.78 11.42 11.34
N ILE A 45 10.56 10.36 11.08
CA ILE A 45 11.86 10.42 10.39
C ILE A 45 12.79 11.41 11.11
N ASN A 46 13.18 11.07 12.34
CA ASN A 46 14.09 11.87 13.17
C ASN A 46 13.67 13.36 13.22
N ASP A 47 12.39 13.61 13.55
CA ASP A 47 11.79 14.95 13.65
C ASP A 47 11.75 15.80 12.37
N THR A 48 12.10 15.21 11.23
CA THR A 48 12.18 15.92 9.94
C THR A 48 10.80 16.24 9.36
N TYR A 49 9.82 15.37 9.60
CA TYR A 49 8.46 15.53 9.12
C TYR A 49 7.52 15.77 10.29
N LYS A 50 6.67 16.79 10.18
CA LYS A 50 5.67 17.16 11.19
C LYS A 50 4.29 16.75 10.73
N LYS A 51 3.45 16.26 11.64
CA LYS A 51 2.06 15.92 11.35
C LYS A 51 1.35 17.17 10.84
N SER A 52 0.57 17.03 9.77
CA SER A 52 -0.23 18.12 9.22
C SER A 52 -1.44 18.37 10.12
N ASP A 53 -1.71 19.63 10.45
CA ASP A 53 -2.87 20.04 11.26
C ASP A 53 -4.17 20.09 10.44
N SER A 54 -4.09 19.95 9.11
CA SER A 54 -5.27 19.92 8.23
C SER A 54 -6.11 18.67 8.48
N SER A 55 -7.11 18.80 9.34
CA SER A 55 -7.98 17.70 9.81
C SER A 55 -8.80 17.03 8.69
N GLY A 56 -8.94 17.69 7.52
CA GLY A 56 -9.63 17.16 6.34
C GLY A 56 -8.79 16.27 5.41
N ASP A 57 -7.46 16.21 5.60
CA ASP A 57 -6.52 15.45 4.75
C ASP A 57 -5.92 14.24 5.47
N THR A 58 -6.44 13.89 6.65
CA THR A 58 -6.02 12.70 7.38
C THR A 58 -6.40 11.48 6.55
N PRO A 59 -5.46 10.71 6.00
CA PRO A 59 -5.80 9.59 5.12
C PRO A 59 -6.32 8.45 5.99
N THR A 60 -7.64 8.26 5.99
CA THR A 60 -8.33 7.19 6.71
C THR A 60 -8.76 6.10 5.74
N MET A 61 -8.81 4.86 6.22
CA MET A 61 -9.40 3.76 5.46
C MET A 61 -10.93 3.90 5.47
N SER A 62 -11.59 3.64 4.33
CA SER A 62 -13.05 3.57 4.32
C SER A 62 -13.53 2.28 4.99
N ASP A 63 -14.80 2.24 5.42
CA ASP A 63 -15.41 1.01 5.94
C ASP A 63 -15.31 -0.17 4.96
N SER A 64 -15.37 0.10 3.66
CA SER A 64 -15.14 -0.91 2.63
C SER A 64 -13.70 -1.41 2.59
N ASP A 65 -12.72 -0.51 2.81
CA ASP A 65 -11.32 -0.90 2.88
C ASP A 65 -11.05 -1.79 4.08
N ILE A 66 -11.57 -1.41 5.26
CA ILE A 66 -11.45 -2.22 6.50
C ILE A 66 -12.02 -3.62 6.28
N LYS A 67 -13.21 -3.73 5.67
CA LYS A 67 -13.82 -5.03 5.35
C LYS A 67 -13.01 -5.86 4.38
N ASP A 68 -12.26 -5.24 3.46
CA ASP A 68 -11.38 -5.98 2.57
C ASP A 68 -10.17 -6.52 3.34
N PHE A 69 -9.58 -5.73 4.25
CA PHE A 69 -8.53 -6.22 5.15
C PHE A 69 -8.99 -7.38 6.04
N GLU A 70 -10.22 -7.33 6.57
CA GLU A 70 -10.80 -8.44 7.33
C GLU A 70 -10.93 -9.72 6.48
N LYS A 71 -11.36 -9.59 5.22
CA LYS A 71 -11.42 -10.73 4.27
C LYS A 71 -10.04 -11.28 3.93
N TRP A 72 -9.01 -10.43 3.92
CA TRP A 72 -7.64 -10.83 3.66
C TRP A 72 -6.95 -11.45 4.88
N GLY A 73 -7.61 -11.46 6.05
CA GLY A 73 -7.15 -12.16 7.24
C GLY A 73 -6.76 -11.25 8.41
N VAL A 74 -6.98 -9.94 8.32
CA VAL A 74 -6.74 -9.02 9.46
C VAL A 74 -7.89 -9.12 10.46
N LYS A 75 -7.63 -9.69 11.64
CA LYS A 75 -8.64 -9.84 12.71
C LYS A 75 -8.63 -8.61 13.62
N ASN A 76 -9.82 -8.17 14.04
CA ASN A 76 -9.99 -6.99 14.90
C ASN A 76 -9.37 -5.72 14.31
N ALA A 77 -9.54 -5.53 12.99
CA ALA A 77 -8.92 -4.45 12.24
C ALA A 77 -9.30 -3.07 12.81
N LYS A 78 -8.29 -2.23 12.99
CA LYS A 78 -8.42 -0.81 13.36
C LYS A 78 -7.57 0.00 12.41
N ASP A 79 -8.10 1.11 11.92
CA ASP A 79 -7.36 1.98 11.03
C ASP A 79 -6.54 3.02 11.79
N ALA A 80 -5.48 3.49 11.15
CA ALA A 80 -4.78 4.69 11.55
C ALA A 80 -4.19 5.36 10.32
N GLY A 81 -4.14 6.69 10.34
CA GLY A 81 -3.45 7.42 9.31
C GLY A 81 -3.15 8.85 9.68
N ALA A 82 -2.18 9.42 8.98
CA ALA A 82 -1.75 10.80 9.13
C ALA A 82 -1.04 11.29 7.87
N GLY A 83 -1.29 12.56 7.54
CA GLY A 83 -0.44 13.31 6.63
C GLY A 83 0.70 13.97 7.40
N TYR A 84 1.89 13.97 6.81
CA TYR A 84 3.08 14.62 7.34
C TYR A 84 3.69 15.54 6.28
N VAL A 85 4.26 16.66 6.73
CA VAL A 85 4.88 17.65 5.86
C VAL A 85 6.28 18.02 6.34
N ASN A 86 7.18 18.23 5.40
CA ASN A 86 8.49 18.84 5.62
C ASN A 86 8.67 20.02 4.66
N GLY A 87 8.93 21.21 5.21
CA GLY A 87 9.06 22.46 4.47
C GLY A 87 7.72 23.17 4.24
N THR A 88 7.74 24.23 3.43
CA THR A 88 6.58 25.08 3.13
C THR A 88 6.50 25.40 1.63
N GLY A 89 5.33 25.87 1.19
CA GLY A 89 5.10 26.28 -0.20
C GLY A 89 5.21 25.13 -1.21
N LEU A 90 5.53 25.47 -2.46
CA LEU A 90 5.58 24.50 -3.58
C LEU A 90 6.71 23.46 -3.46
N THR A 91 7.66 23.67 -2.55
CA THR A 91 8.77 22.75 -2.28
C THR A 91 8.50 21.82 -1.10
N ALA A 92 7.33 21.93 -0.46
CA ALA A 92 6.96 21.09 0.66
C ALA A 92 6.92 19.62 0.22
N LYS A 93 7.54 18.75 1.03
CA LYS A 93 7.50 17.30 0.85
C LYS A 93 6.39 16.74 1.71
N ASN A 94 5.42 16.10 1.06
CA ASN A 94 4.31 15.45 1.73
C ASN A 94 4.60 13.95 1.87
N LEU A 95 4.25 13.40 3.01
CA LEU A 95 4.28 11.97 3.31
C LEU A 95 2.89 11.59 3.82
N SER A 96 2.25 10.65 3.13
CA SER A 96 0.98 10.08 3.57
C SER A 96 1.22 8.73 4.21
N PHE A 97 0.67 8.53 5.40
CA PHE A 97 0.71 7.27 6.11
C PHE A 97 -0.74 6.83 6.39
N THR A 98 -1.10 5.62 6.00
CA THR A 98 -2.42 5.03 6.26
C THR A 98 -2.31 3.51 6.26
N GLY A 99 -3.06 2.86 7.13
CA GLY A 99 -3.05 1.42 7.25
C GLY A 99 -4.05 0.92 8.29
N VAL A 100 -4.05 -0.39 8.49
CA VAL A 100 -4.81 -1.06 9.55
C VAL A 100 -3.85 -1.82 10.46
N TYR A 101 -4.25 -2.06 11.70
CA TYR A 101 -3.58 -2.98 12.61
C TYR A 101 -4.60 -3.90 13.28
N GLY A 102 -4.17 -5.10 13.63
CA GLY A 102 -5.00 -6.22 14.05
C GLY A 102 -4.19 -7.51 13.97
N THR A 103 -4.74 -8.68 14.27
CA THR A 103 -3.95 -9.93 14.14
C THR A 103 -3.90 -10.37 12.67
N ILE A 104 -2.70 -10.67 12.15
CA ILE A 104 -2.46 -11.05 10.76
C ILE A 104 -1.73 -12.39 10.71
N ASP A 105 -2.38 -13.40 10.12
CA ASP A 105 -1.81 -14.75 10.03
C ASP A 105 -0.77 -14.85 8.88
N ASP A 106 -0.99 -14.14 7.77
CA ASP A 106 -0.13 -14.13 6.58
C ASP A 106 0.13 -12.68 6.10
N PRO A 107 1.18 -12.02 6.61
CA PRO A 107 1.48 -10.62 6.28
C PRO A 107 1.79 -10.41 4.79
N GLU A 108 2.41 -11.39 4.14
CA GLU A 108 2.73 -11.31 2.71
C GLU A 108 1.47 -11.33 1.86
N ALA A 109 0.51 -12.21 2.17
CA ALA A 109 -0.77 -12.25 1.47
C ALA A 109 -1.56 -10.93 1.60
N VAL A 110 -1.55 -10.29 2.79
CA VAL A 110 -2.21 -9.00 2.99
C VAL A 110 -1.54 -7.88 2.19
N VAL A 111 -0.21 -7.81 2.19
CA VAL A 111 0.54 -6.83 1.40
C VAL A 111 0.29 -7.00 -0.11
N ASP A 112 0.27 -8.24 -0.60
CA ASP A 112 0.00 -8.52 -2.01
C ASP A 112 -1.45 -8.20 -2.41
N ALA A 113 -2.41 -8.50 -1.53
CA ALA A 113 -3.81 -8.14 -1.74
C ALA A 113 -4.01 -6.61 -1.81
N MET A 114 -3.28 -5.86 -0.98
CA MET A 114 -3.29 -4.39 -1.03
C MET A 114 -2.75 -3.86 -2.36
N PHE A 115 -1.63 -4.39 -2.88
CA PHE A 115 -1.15 -4.01 -4.22
C PHE A 115 -2.12 -4.39 -5.34
N ALA A 116 -2.77 -5.55 -5.25
CA ALA A 116 -3.79 -5.97 -6.22
C ALA A 116 -5.00 -5.02 -6.22
N LYS A 117 -5.44 -4.57 -5.05
CA LYS A 117 -6.49 -3.55 -4.91
C LYS A 117 -6.05 -2.22 -5.49
N LEU A 118 -4.87 -1.72 -5.12
CA LEU A 118 -4.31 -0.46 -5.64
C LEU A 118 -4.22 -0.45 -7.17
N LYS A 119 -3.81 -1.58 -7.77
CA LYS A 119 -3.80 -1.73 -9.23
C LYS A 119 -5.21 -1.62 -9.81
N THR A 120 -6.16 -2.37 -9.26
CA THR A 120 -7.57 -2.37 -9.70
C THR A 120 -8.19 -0.98 -9.61
N GLU A 121 -7.99 -0.27 -8.49
CA GLU A 121 -8.50 1.09 -8.30
C GLU A 121 -7.81 2.09 -9.24
N SER A 122 -6.50 1.95 -9.47
CA SER A 122 -5.79 2.81 -10.43
C SER A 122 -6.33 2.66 -11.85
N GLU A 123 -6.75 1.47 -12.26
CA GLU A 123 -7.32 1.19 -13.57
C GLU A 123 -8.75 1.74 -13.71
N LYS A 124 -9.56 1.66 -12.64
CA LYS A 124 -10.92 2.24 -12.59
C LYS A 124 -10.90 3.78 -12.69
N ASN A 125 -9.96 4.43 -12.00
CA ASN A 125 -9.90 5.89 -11.88
C ASN A 125 -9.34 6.60 -13.12
N GLN A 126 -8.79 5.88 -14.11
CA GLN A 126 -8.27 6.50 -15.34
C GLN A 126 -9.34 7.19 -16.21
N SER A 127 -10.61 6.87 -15.99
CA SER A 127 -11.72 7.25 -16.87
C SER A 127 -12.61 8.38 -16.33
N LYS A 128 -12.48 8.79 -15.06
CA LYS A 128 -13.45 9.71 -14.41
C LYS A 128 -12.84 10.90 -13.67
N ASP A 129 -11.55 10.85 -13.34
CA ASP A 129 -10.93 11.87 -12.49
C ASP A 129 -9.96 12.80 -13.23
N LYS A 130 -9.88 14.04 -12.72
CA LYS A 130 -8.95 15.08 -13.18
C LYS A 130 -7.48 14.77 -12.87
N THR A 131 -7.24 13.77 -12.05
CA THR A 131 -5.92 13.25 -11.67
C THR A 131 -5.88 11.76 -11.96
N LYS A 132 -4.94 11.32 -12.79
CA LYS A 132 -4.80 9.90 -13.18
C LYS A 132 -3.62 9.28 -12.46
N GLY A 133 -3.89 8.25 -11.66
CA GLY A 133 -2.85 7.41 -11.05
C GLY A 133 -2.60 6.15 -11.86
N LYS A 134 -1.34 5.77 -12.05
CA LYS A 134 -0.92 4.52 -12.69
C LYS A 134 0.22 3.88 -11.91
N LEU A 135 0.07 2.63 -11.50
CA LEU A 135 1.19 1.86 -10.97
C LEU A 135 2.17 1.47 -12.09
N LEU A 136 3.46 1.66 -11.86
CA LEU A 136 4.53 1.35 -12.81
C LEU A 136 5.23 0.04 -12.42
N GLY A 137 5.48 -0.82 -13.40
CA GLY A 137 6.16 -2.09 -13.17
C GLY A 137 5.40 -3.03 -12.23
N SER A 138 6.14 -3.69 -11.33
CA SER A 138 5.60 -4.59 -10.31
C SER A 138 6.18 -4.21 -8.93
N PRO A 139 5.49 -4.50 -7.82
CA PRO A 139 6.05 -4.31 -6.49
C PRO A 139 7.37 -5.05 -6.32
N GLN A 140 8.34 -4.40 -5.69
CA GLN A 140 9.65 -4.97 -5.37
C GLN A 140 9.86 -4.96 -3.87
N GLU A 141 10.43 -6.04 -3.34
CA GLU A 141 10.73 -6.14 -1.91
C GLU A 141 11.91 -5.22 -1.52
N PHE A 142 11.80 -4.53 -0.40
CA PHE A 142 12.83 -3.68 0.18
C PHE A 142 13.10 -4.08 1.63
N LYS A 143 14.39 -4.20 1.98
CA LYS A 143 14.85 -4.55 3.33
C LYS A 143 15.71 -3.41 3.91
N PRO A 144 15.12 -2.31 4.41
CA PRO A 144 15.87 -1.23 5.02
C PRO A 144 16.52 -1.70 6.33
N SER A 145 17.63 -1.07 6.70
CA SER A 145 18.32 -1.35 7.97
C SER A 145 17.37 -1.13 9.15
N GLY A 146 17.21 -2.13 10.01
CA GLY A 146 16.33 -2.07 11.18
C GLY A 146 14.90 -2.58 10.94
N PHE A 147 14.56 -3.04 9.74
CA PHE A 147 13.28 -3.70 9.44
C PHE A 147 13.51 -5.19 9.19
N SER A 148 13.36 -6.01 10.25
CA SER A 148 13.63 -7.45 10.20
C SER A 148 12.38 -8.33 10.36
N ASN A 149 11.32 -7.81 10.97
CA ASN A 149 10.16 -8.59 11.40
C ASN A 149 8.92 -8.22 10.58
N GLY A 150 9.08 -8.13 9.26
CA GLY A 150 7.98 -7.80 8.38
C GLY A 150 8.38 -7.92 6.92
N ILE A 151 7.39 -7.80 6.05
CA ILE A 151 7.59 -7.68 4.61
C ILE A 151 7.31 -6.25 4.19
N LEU A 152 8.15 -5.69 3.33
CA LEU A 152 7.99 -4.35 2.78
C LEU A 152 8.18 -4.44 1.27
N LYS A 153 7.15 -4.05 0.52
CA LYS A 153 7.19 -3.98 -0.95
C LYS A 153 6.91 -2.55 -1.38
N CYS A 154 7.66 -2.05 -2.35
CA CYS A 154 7.50 -0.71 -2.91
C CYS A 154 7.28 -0.78 -4.43
N GLN A 155 6.44 0.12 -4.93
CA GLN A 155 6.15 0.29 -6.34
C GLN A 155 6.07 1.78 -6.67
N ALA A 156 6.60 2.19 -7.83
CA ALA A 156 6.43 3.57 -8.28
C ALA A 156 5.00 3.78 -8.82
N ALA A 157 4.35 4.85 -8.38
CA ALA A 157 3.10 5.33 -8.95
C ALA A 157 3.37 6.61 -9.76
N GLU A 158 2.81 6.67 -10.95
CA GLU A 158 2.79 7.86 -11.79
C GLU A 158 1.45 8.57 -11.62
N ILE A 159 1.50 9.84 -11.23
CA ILE A 159 0.34 10.70 -11.05
C ILE A 159 0.40 11.75 -12.15
N THR A 160 -0.61 11.78 -13.01
CA THR A 160 -0.76 12.77 -14.07
C THR A 160 -1.91 13.71 -13.75
N ASN A 161 -1.59 15.00 -13.63
CA ASN A 161 -2.57 16.06 -13.47
C ASN A 161 -3.09 16.46 -14.86
N THR A 162 -4.38 16.25 -15.08
CA THR A 162 -5.04 16.59 -16.36
C THR A 162 -5.83 17.90 -16.29
N ASP A 163 -5.90 18.52 -15.10
CA ASP A 163 -6.55 19.80 -14.90
C ASP A 163 -5.64 20.98 -15.32
N SER A 164 -6.06 21.67 -16.37
CA SER A 164 -5.43 22.88 -16.89
C SER A 164 -5.76 24.15 -16.07
N SER A 165 -6.64 24.07 -15.07
CA SER A 165 -7.05 25.19 -14.20
C SER A 165 -6.36 25.24 -12.84
N THR A 166 -5.79 24.12 -12.37
CA THR A 166 -5.04 24.01 -11.10
C THR A 166 -3.54 23.89 -11.30
N SER A 167 -3.07 23.95 -12.56
CA SER A 167 -1.65 24.00 -12.88
C SER A 167 -1.10 25.36 -12.46
N THR A 168 -0.71 25.48 -11.19
CA THR A 168 0.16 26.56 -10.73
C THR A 168 1.37 26.58 -11.66
N ALA A 169 1.69 27.74 -12.24
CA ALA A 169 2.78 27.87 -13.19
C ALA A 169 4.06 27.23 -12.62
N GLY A 170 4.54 26.16 -13.23
CA GLY A 170 5.72 25.40 -12.80
C GLY A 170 5.46 24.03 -12.17
N ALA A 171 4.22 23.63 -11.90
CA ALA A 171 3.93 22.27 -11.42
C ALA A 171 4.11 21.22 -12.54
N PRO A 172 4.87 20.13 -12.30
CA PRO A 172 5.05 19.08 -13.30
C PRO A 172 3.71 18.40 -13.63
N LYS A 173 3.44 18.24 -14.92
CA LYS A 173 2.24 17.56 -15.44
C LYS A 173 2.13 16.11 -14.95
N THR A 174 3.28 15.49 -14.74
CA THR A 174 3.40 14.11 -14.27
C THR A 174 4.42 14.04 -13.15
N VAL A 175 4.07 13.38 -12.04
CA VAL A 175 4.93 13.15 -10.89
C VAL A 175 5.03 11.65 -10.65
N LYS A 176 6.24 11.17 -10.33
CA LYS A 176 6.44 9.80 -9.86
C LYS A 176 6.61 9.83 -8.35
N VAL A 177 5.80 9.04 -7.65
CA VAL A 177 5.86 8.90 -6.19
C VAL A 177 6.12 7.44 -5.83
N PRO A 178 6.98 7.15 -4.86
CA PRO A 178 7.10 5.79 -4.33
C PRO A 178 5.87 5.48 -3.46
N LEU A 179 5.25 4.34 -3.71
CA LEU A 179 4.21 3.75 -2.88
C LEU A 179 4.76 2.49 -2.23
N CYS A 180 4.85 2.49 -0.91
CA CYS A 180 5.38 1.37 -0.15
C CYS A 180 4.29 0.82 0.77
N VAL A 181 4.14 -0.49 0.78
CA VAL A 181 3.22 -1.23 1.66
C VAL A 181 4.06 -2.22 2.45
N TRP A 182 3.83 -2.27 3.74
CA TRP A 182 4.48 -3.22 4.63
C TRP A 182 3.45 -3.95 5.47
N GLY A 183 3.85 -5.10 6.01
CA GLY A 183 3.07 -5.82 7.00
C GLY A 183 3.91 -6.74 7.87
N ASP A 184 3.45 -6.92 9.10
CA ASP A 184 3.91 -7.91 10.09
C ASP A 184 2.73 -8.72 10.62
N HIS A 185 2.91 -9.54 11.65
CA HIS A 185 1.83 -10.37 12.22
C HIS A 185 0.72 -9.58 12.95
N SER A 186 0.84 -8.26 12.99
CA SER A 186 -0.02 -7.38 13.77
C SER A 186 -0.41 -6.06 13.07
N THR A 187 0.20 -5.75 11.91
CA THR A 187 0.09 -4.48 11.21
C THR A 187 0.26 -4.64 9.71
#